data_AF-A0A1V4QIH1-F1
#
_entry.id   AF-A0A1V4QIH1-F1
#
_cell.length_a   1.000
_cell.length_b   1.000
_cell.length_c   1.000
_cell.angle_alpha   90.00
_cell.angle_beta   90.00
_cell.angle_gamma   90.00
#
_symmetry.space_group_name_H-M   'P 1'
#
loop_
_entity.id
_entity.type
_entity.pdbx_description
1 polymer ?
#
loop_
_entity_poly.entity_id
_entity_poly.type
_entity_poly.pdbx_seq_one_letter_code
_entity_poly.pdbx_strand_id
1 'polypeptide(L)'
;MRWEELDSDTVRSLGTPENMALAQELVEKNQVRYRYRLPDRLQAGILANNGFQIEVLIENGQLKYNYPYPWEGEAWSPYALAVLWAWVNEPDSFLLRSAIKERLKQYSKAELVRIILELADRVPEVREILKQENPELEDILESIDQIMAEITDSPAPAIAKIEDKLRQAQTHADRLSQSGRLSEARAIYFYILDNILGLEEEQGQIDLLSPELKQELYEEYCQLIHEDDNLDRQLVQQEIEQLESRPPAAQSHLDFTEVKKAISEGP
;
A
#
# COMPACT_ATOMS: atom_id res chain seq x y z
N MET A 1 14.94 18.21 28.44
CA MET A 1 15.41 18.82 27.19
C MET A 1 14.22 19.02 26.28
N ARG A 2 14.09 20.21 25.69
CA ARG A 2 13.14 20.52 24.61
C ARG A 2 13.92 20.81 23.32
N TRP A 3 13.25 20.73 22.17
CA TRP A 3 13.90 21.00 20.87
C TRP A 3 14.43 22.43 20.75
N GLU A 4 13.75 23.39 21.36
CA GLU A 4 14.16 24.81 21.41
C GLU A 4 15.40 25.07 22.27
N GLU A 5 15.75 24.13 23.15
CA GLU A 5 16.93 24.23 24.03
C GLU A 5 18.18 23.65 23.36
N LEU A 6 18.04 23.04 22.17
CA LEU A 6 19.15 22.43 21.46
C LEU A 6 19.94 23.48 20.69
N ASP A 7 21.25 23.55 20.94
CA ASP A 7 22.18 24.47 20.27
C ASP A 7 23.24 23.74 19.44
N SER A 8 24.00 24.52 18.66
CA SER A 8 25.01 23.98 17.74
C SER A 8 26.14 23.27 18.46
N ASP A 9 26.49 23.72 19.68
CA ASP A 9 27.58 23.14 20.46
C ASP A 9 27.19 21.76 21.02
N THR A 10 25.95 21.64 21.50
CA THR A 10 25.37 20.37 21.92
C THR A 10 25.38 19.38 20.75
N VAL A 11 24.90 19.78 19.57
CA VAL A 11 24.90 18.90 18.38
C VAL A 11 26.31 18.48 17.99
N ARG A 12 27.28 19.41 17.99
CA ARG A 12 28.69 19.10 17.68
C ARG A 12 29.30 18.10 18.65
N SER A 13 28.90 18.12 19.92
CA SER A 13 29.42 17.19 20.93
C SER A 13 28.97 15.73 20.75
N LEU A 14 27.90 15.49 19.97
CA LEU A 14 27.34 14.15 19.75
C LEU A 14 28.10 13.33 18.68
N GLY A 15 28.82 14.01 17.78
CA GLY A 15 29.49 13.41 16.64
C GLY A 15 31.01 13.53 16.69
N THR A 16 31.70 12.72 15.90
CA THR A 16 33.10 12.97 15.57
C THR A 16 33.22 14.18 14.62
N PRO A 17 34.40 14.83 14.51
CA PRO A 17 34.63 15.90 13.55
C PRO A 17 34.29 15.50 12.10
N GLU A 18 34.59 14.26 11.73
CA GLU A 18 34.28 13.70 10.41
C GLU A 18 32.78 13.55 10.17
N ASN A 19 32.04 12.98 11.13
CA ASN A 19 30.60 12.82 11.01
C ASN A 19 29.89 14.18 10.96
N MET A 20 30.37 15.16 11.74
CA MET A 20 29.84 16.51 11.73
C MET A 20 30.13 17.25 10.42
N ALA A 21 31.30 17.07 9.82
CA ALA A 21 31.62 17.66 8.52
C ALA A 21 30.68 17.12 7.43
N LEU A 22 30.45 15.80 7.40
CA LEU A 22 29.51 15.19 6.47
C LEU A 22 28.06 15.65 6.73
N ALA A 23 27.65 15.77 7.99
CA ALA A 23 26.33 16.28 8.36
C ALA A 23 26.08 17.70 7.83
N GLN A 24 27.08 18.58 7.96
CA GLN A 24 27.03 19.94 7.45
C GLN A 24 26.93 19.96 5.92
N GLU A 25 27.76 19.16 5.25
CA GLU A 25 27.74 19.04 3.78
C GLU A 25 26.38 18.56 3.26
N LEU A 26 25.72 17.62 3.94
CA LEU A 26 24.38 17.15 3.58
C LEU A 26 23.33 18.27 3.66
N VAL A 27 23.41 19.12 4.68
CA VAL A 27 22.49 20.27 4.82
C VAL A 27 22.78 21.32 3.75
N GLU A 28 24.04 21.67 3.53
CA GLU A 28 24.48 22.65 2.52
C GLU A 28 24.09 22.23 1.10
N LYS A 29 24.22 20.93 0.77
CA LYS A 29 23.80 20.37 -0.52
C LYS A 29 22.30 20.11 -0.62
N ASN A 30 21.51 20.59 0.34
CA ASN A 30 20.05 20.45 0.39
C ASN A 30 19.58 18.98 0.25
N GLN A 31 20.33 18.06 0.88
CA GLN A 31 20.06 16.63 0.90
C GLN A 31 19.16 16.20 2.07
N VAL A 32 18.99 17.07 3.07
CA VAL A 32 18.04 16.90 4.17
C VAL A 32 16.73 17.59 3.79
N ARG A 33 15.72 16.81 3.38
CA ARG A 33 14.41 17.31 2.90
C ARG A 33 13.25 16.72 3.69
N TYR A 34 12.04 17.15 3.35
CA TYR A 34 10.80 16.65 3.96
C TYR A 34 10.86 16.71 5.49
N ARG A 35 11.23 17.88 6.00
CA ARG A 35 11.54 18.11 7.41
C ARG A 35 10.25 18.33 8.19
N TYR A 36 10.01 17.51 9.19
CA TYR A 36 8.82 17.59 10.03
C TYR A 36 9.18 17.64 11.50
N ARG A 37 8.46 18.50 12.22
CA ARG A 37 8.50 18.59 13.68
C ARG A 37 7.23 17.96 14.26
N LEU A 38 7.44 17.04 15.19
CA LEU A 38 6.43 16.47 16.08
C LEU A 38 6.76 16.87 17.54
N PRO A 39 5.85 16.64 18.50
CA PRO A 39 6.11 17.01 19.90
C PRO A 39 7.36 16.35 20.49
N ASP A 40 7.61 15.08 20.17
CA ASP A 40 8.66 14.22 20.74
C ASP A 40 9.81 13.94 19.76
N ARG A 41 9.66 14.27 18.47
CA ARG A 41 10.62 13.90 17.42
C ARG A 41 10.76 14.92 16.29
N LEU A 42 11.95 14.91 15.69
CA LEU A 42 12.23 15.48 14.38
C LEU A 42 12.34 14.35 13.36
N GLN A 43 11.79 14.57 12.18
CA GLN A 43 11.80 13.60 11.08
C GLN A 43 12.26 14.31 9.81
N ALA A 44 13.14 13.67 9.03
CA ALA A 44 13.54 14.18 7.74
C ALA A 44 13.94 13.04 6.79
N GLY A 45 13.74 13.27 5.49
CA GLY A 45 14.28 12.44 4.43
C GLY A 45 15.71 12.86 4.10
N ILE A 46 16.61 11.89 3.99
CA ILE A 46 17.99 12.04 3.54
C ILE A 46 18.07 11.49 2.13
N LEU A 47 18.35 12.36 1.15
CA LEU A 47 18.38 11.99 -0.27
C LEU A 47 19.67 11.27 -0.71
N ALA A 48 20.71 11.25 0.15
CA ALA A 48 21.91 10.47 -0.12
C ALA A 48 21.60 8.96 -0.09
N ASN A 49 22.33 8.17 -0.89
CA ASN A 49 22.26 6.71 -0.91
C ASN A 49 20.83 6.14 -1.07
N ASN A 50 20.19 6.45 -2.20
CA ASN A 50 18.85 5.96 -2.58
C ASN A 50 17.67 6.47 -1.73
N GLY A 51 17.90 7.43 -0.83
CA GLY A 51 16.81 8.04 -0.07
C GLY A 51 16.37 7.18 1.12
N PHE A 52 16.43 7.73 2.32
CA PHE A 52 15.86 7.07 3.51
C PHE A 52 15.41 8.10 4.53
N GLN A 53 14.59 7.68 5.48
CA GLN A 53 14.09 8.54 6.53
C GLN A 53 14.91 8.39 7.81
N ILE A 54 15.18 9.51 8.47
CA ILE A 54 15.77 9.58 9.81
C ILE A 54 14.75 10.15 10.78
N GLU A 55 14.70 9.55 11.97
CA GLU A 55 13.98 10.13 13.11
C GLU A 55 14.95 10.39 14.26
N VAL A 56 14.87 11.58 14.84
CA VAL A 56 15.59 11.93 16.07
C VAL A 56 14.55 12.25 17.13
N LEU A 57 14.65 11.63 18.29
CA LEU A 57 13.66 11.67 19.37
C LEU A 57 14.26 12.22 20.65
N ILE A 58 13.44 12.88 21.47
CA ILE A 58 13.77 13.15 22.87
C ILE A 58 12.96 12.17 23.74
N GLU A 59 13.66 11.23 24.38
CA GLU A 59 13.06 10.27 25.30
C GLU A 59 13.69 10.42 26.68
N ASN A 60 12.87 10.63 27.72
CA ASN A 60 13.33 10.87 29.09
C ASN A 60 14.37 12.01 29.20
N GLY A 61 14.28 13.01 28.33
CA GLY A 61 15.21 14.13 28.28
C GLY A 61 16.56 13.84 27.60
N GLN A 62 16.74 12.67 27.01
CA GLN A 62 17.92 12.29 26.24
C GLN A 62 17.58 12.19 24.74
N LEU A 63 18.54 12.56 23.90
CA LEU A 63 18.43 12.39 22.47
C LEU A 63 18.67 10.93 22.09
N LYS A 64 17.83 10.42 21.19
CA LYS A 64 17.99 9.13 20.51
C LYS A 64 17.69 9.30 19.03
N TYR A 65 18.13 8.37 18.20
CA TYR A 65 17.74 8.37 16.80
C TYR A 65 17.46 6.97 16.30
N ASN A 66 16.55 6.88 15.32
CA ASN A 66 16.26 5.66 14.59
C ASN A 66 16.87 5.80 13.20
N TYR A 67 17.76 4.86 12.88
CA TYR A 67 18.40 4.73 11.57
C TYR A 67 18.00 3.38 10.97
N PRO A 68 17.49 3.32 9.73
CA PRO A 68 16.99 2.08 9.14
C PRO A 68 18.09 1.03 8.85
N TYR A 69 19.36 1.39 8.92
CA TYR A 69 20.48 0.47 8.70
C TYR A 69 21.33 0.30 9.97
N PRO A 70 22.05 -0.81 10.15
CA PRO A 70 23.02 -0.93 11.23
C PRO A 70 24.10 0.15 11.10
N TRP A 71 24.21 1.02 12.11
CA TRP A 71 25.31 1.96 12.22
C TRP A 71 26.37 1.39 13.16
N GLU A 72 27.56 1.12 12.63
CA GLU A 72 28.66 0.48 13.36
C GLU A 72 29.54 1.48 14.14
N GLY A 73 29.24 2.79 14.06
CA GLY A 73 30.01 3.82 14.76
C GLY A 73 29.57 4.01 16.21
N GLU A 74 30.53 4.21 17.11
CA GLU A 74 30.26 4.55 18.53
C GLU A 74 29.65 5.94 18.71
N ALA A 75 29.90 6.85 17.76
CA ALA A 75 29.33 8.20 17.72
C ALA A 75 28.01 8.25 16.96
N TRP A 76 27.29 9.37 17.07
CA TRP A 76 26.08 9.59 16.28
C TRP A 76 26.35 9.53 14.78
N SER A 77 25.42 8.89 14.06
CA SER A 77 25.44 8.83 12.60
C SER A 77 25.45 10.24 11.99
N PRO A 78 26.24 10.49 10.93
CA PRO A 78 26.24 11.76 10.21
C PRO A 78 24.86 12.16 9.70
N TYR A 79 23.99 11.18 9.39
CA TYR A 79 22.63 11.45 8.92
C TYR A 79 21.71 11.97 10.03
N ALA A 80 21.81 11.41 11.24
CA ALA A 80 21.09 11.91 12.41
C ALA A 80 21.60 13.29 12.83
N LEU A 81 22.92 13.49 12.78
CA LEU A 81 23.54 14.79 13.01
C LEU A 81 23.09 15.81 11.97
N ALA A 82 22.89 15.42 10.70
CA ALA A 82 22.39 16.32 9.66
C ALA A 82 20.97 16.83 9.95
N VAL A 83 20.09 15.98 10.49
CA VAL A 83 18.74 16.39 10.92
C VAL A 83 18.81 17.39 12.07
N LEU A 84 19.64 17.10 13.09
CA LEU A 84 19.84 18.02 14.22
C LEU A 84 20.47 19.34 13.78
N TRP A 85 21.46 19.28 12.88
CA TRP A 85 22.12 20.46 12.33
C TRP A 85 21.15 21.33 11.52
N ALA A 86 20.32 20.72 10.68
CA ALA A 86 19.25 21.41 9.96
C ALA A 86 18.26 22.08 10.92
N TRP A 87 17.90 21.42 12.02
CA TRP A 87 16.98 21.99 13.02
C TRP A 87 17.56 23.22 13.69
N VAL A 88 18.81 23.16 14.14
CA VAL A 88 19.43 24.28 14.86
C VAL A 88 19.66 25.50 13.96
N ASN A 89 19.99 25.28 12.68
CA ASN A 89 20.29 26.38 11.75
C ASN A 89 19.04 26.90 11.02
N GLU A 90 18.08 26.03 10.74
CA GLU A 90 16.88 26.35 9.94
C GLU A 90 15.62 25.77 10.61
N PRO A 91 15.29 26.13 11.87
CA PRO A 91 14.16 25.54 12.60
C PRO A 91 12.82 25.75 11.89
N ASP A 92 12.64 26.90 11.23
CA ASP A 92 11.42 27.24 10.49
C ASP A 92 11.20 26.38 9.23
N SER A 93 12.24 25.67 8.77
CA SER A 93 12.13 24.72 7.66
C SER A 93 11.42 23.41 8.06
N PHE A 94 11.26 23.14 9.36
CA PHE A 94 10.58 21.95 9.86
C PHE A 94 9.09 22.21 10.01
N LEU A 95 8.29 21.53 9.20
CA LEU A 95 6.85 21.70 9.19
C LEU A 95 6.20 20.96 10.36
N LEU A 96 5.27 21.61 11.05
CA LEU A 96 4.43 20.96 12.06
C LEU A 96 3.42 20.05 11.37
N ARG A 97 3.59 18.72 11.53
CA ARG A 97 2.72 17.73 10.87
C ARG A 97 1.24 17.89 11.27
N SER A 98 0.98 18.25 12.53
CA SER A 98 -0.37 18.55 13.01
C SER A 98 -0.97 19.76 12.31
N ALA A 99 -0.21 20.84 12.13
CA ALA A 99 -0.67 22.04 11.43
C ALA A 99 -0.98 21.75 9.95
N ILE A 100 -0.16 20.93 9.28
CA ILE A 100 -0.45 20.47 7.91
C ILE A 100 -1.77 19.69 7.88
N LYS A 101 -1.96 18.73 8.80
CA LYS A 101 -3.20 17.94 8.86
C LYS A 101 -4.43 18.82 9.06
N GLU A 102 -4.38 19.77 10.00
CA GLU A 102 -5.50 20.69 10.23
C GLU A 102 -5.77 21.59 9.02
N ARG A 103 -4.73 22.03 8.32
CA ARG A 103 -4.88 22.80 7.08
C ARG A 103 -5.50 21.95 5.96
N LEU A 104 -5.10 20.69 5.82
CA LEU A 104 -5.66 19.77 4.81
C LEU A 104 -7.15 19.50 5.03
N LYS A 105 -7.62 19.46 6.28
CA LYS A 105 -9.06 19.28 6.60
C LYS A 105 -9.95 20.42 6.11
N GLN A 106 -9.39 21.60 5.83
CA GLN A 106 -10.17 22.75 5.36
C GLN A 106 -10.52 22.65 3.87
N TYR A 107 -9.85 21.76 3.14
CA TYR A 107 -10.10 21.55 1.71
C TYR A 107 -11.21 20.51 1.51
N SER A 108 -12.04 20.74 0.50
CA SER A 108 -12.97 19.74 -0.01
C SER A 108 -12.23 18.58 -0.69
N LYS A 109 -12.92 17.44 -0.87
CA LYS A 109 -12.38 16.29 -1.61
C LYS A 109 -11.86 16.69 -3.00
N ALA A 110 -12.61 17.53 -3.73
CA ALA A 110 -12.23 17.98 -5.07
C ALA A 110 -10.94 18.81 -5.06
N GLU A 111 -10.78 19.70 -4.08
CA GLU A 111 -9.55 20.50 -3.94
C GLU A 111 -8.34 19.64 -3.54
N LEU A 112 -8.53 18.68 -2.64
CA LEU A 112 -7.47 17.73 -2.26
C LEU A 112 -7.00 16.90 -3.46
N VAL A 113 -7.93 16.38 -4.25
CA VAL A 113 -7.61 15.65 -5.49
C VAL A 113 -6.81 16.53 -6.44
N ARG A 114 -7.23 17.78 -6.65
CA ARG A 114 -6.49 18.72 -7.50
C ARG A 114 -5.07 18.97 -6.98
N ILE A 115 -4.91 19.17 -5.66
CA ILE A 115 -3.58 19.34 -5.04
C ILE A 115 -2.71 18.10 -5.28
N ILE A 116 -3.26 16.91 -5.13
CA ILE A 116 -2.54 15.64 -5.35
C ILE A 116 -2.11 15.51 -6.82
N LEU A 117 -2.97 15.84 -7.77
CA LEU A 117 -2.63 15.81 -9.20
C LEU A 117 -1.55 16.84 -9.55
N GLU A 118 -1.67 18.08 -9.04
CA GLU A 118 -0.63 19.11 -9.21
C GLU A 118 0.71 18.70 -8.57
N LEU A 119 0.69 17.93 -7.48
CA LEU A 119 1.89 17.33 -6.88
C LEU A 119 2.48 16.22 -7.74
N ALA A 120 1.65 15.34 -8.30
CA ALA A 120 2.07 14.26 -9.19
C ALA A 120 2.74 14.79 -10.47
N ASP A 121 2.28 15.92 -11.00
CA ASP A 121 2.89 16.60 -12.16
C ASP A 121 4.28 17.16 -11.84
N ARG A 122 4.54 17.51 -10.58
CA ARG A 122 5.79 18.16 -10.15
C ARG A 122 6.80 17.20 -9.54
N VAL A 123 6.33 16.08 -8.97
CA VAL A 123 7.12 15.12 -8.21
C VAL A 123 6.85 13.72 -8.78
N PRO A 124 7.73 13.19 -9.65
CA PRO A 124 7.53 11.89 -10.30
C PRO A 124 7.24 10.74 -9.32
N GLU A 125 7.83 10.76 -8.12
CA GLU A 125 7.63 9.76 -7.07
C GLU A 125 6.17 9.72 -6.58
N VAL A 126 5.48 10.86 -6.56
CA VAL A 126 4.05 10.92 -6.20
C VAL A 126 3.21 10.22 -7.27
N ARG A 127 3.59 10.33 -8.55
CA ARG A 127 2.89 9.66 -9.65
C ARG A 127 2.99 8.14 -9.54
N GLU A 128 4.15 7.61 -9.18
CA GLU A 128 4.33 6.17 -9.00
C GLU A 128 3.53 5.64 -7.80
N ILE A 129 3.47 6.38 -6.69
CA ILE A 129 2.60 6.04 -5.55
C ILE A 129 1.12 6.03 -5.98
N LEU A 130 0.68 7.02 -6.77
CA LEU A 130 -0.71 7.07 -7.23
C LEU A 130 -1.07 5.93 -8.18
N LYS A 131 -0.12 5.47 -9.01
CA LYS A 131 -0.31 4.27 -9.84
C LYS A 131 -0.44 3.01 -8.99
N GLN A 132 0.39 2.87 -7.96
CA GLN A 132 0.28 1.74 -7.03
C GLN A 132 -1.07 1.71 -6.29
N GLU A 133 -1.64 2.88 -5.99
CA GLU A 133 -2.95 2.98 -5.34
C GLU A 133 -4.14 2.73 -6.30
N ASN A 134 -3.94 2.84 -7.61
CA ASN A 134 -4.95 2.59 -8.63
C ASN A 134 -4.35 1.80 -9.81
N PRO A 135 -3.96 0.53 -9.57
CA PRO A 135 -3.36 -0.31 -10.60
C PRO A 135 -4.34 -0.55 -11.76
N GLU A 136 -3.80 -0.77 -12.96
CA GLU A 136 -4.61 -1.20 -14.10
C GLU A 136 -5.11 -2.63 -13.86
N LEU A 137 -6.19 -3.03 -14.55
CA LEU A 137 -6.78 -4.35 -14.36
C LEU A 137 -5.75 -5.45 -14.64
N GLU A 138 -4.97 -5.30 -15.72
CA GLU A 138 -3.92 -6.22 -16.11
C GLU A 138 -2.87 -6.43 -15.01
N ASP A 139 -2.45 -5.36 -14.33
CA ASP A 139 -1.49 -5.45 -13.22
C ASP A 139 -2.06 -6.25 -12.04
N ILE A 140 -3.36 -6.09 -11.75
CA ILE A 140 -4.04 -6.84 -10.69
C ILE A 140 -4.10 -8.33 -11.05
N LEU A 141 -4.46 -8.66 -12.30
CA LEU A 141 -4.55 -10.05 -12.76
C LEU A 141 -3.17 -10.73 -12.76
N GLU A 142 -2.12 -10.04 -13.21
CA GLU A 142 -0.73 -10.56 -13.14
C GLU A 142 -0.29 -10.79 -11.69
N SER A 143 -0.66 -9.89 -10.77
CA SER A 143 -0.40 -10.09 -9.34
C SER A 143 -1.14 -11.32 -8.80
N ILE A 144 -2.36 -11.60 -9.26
CA ILE A 144 -3.12 -12.80 -8.86
C ILE A 144 -2.40 -14.04 -9.38
N ASP A 145 -1.97 -14.08 -10.64
CA ASP A 145 -1.21 -15.22 -11.19
C ASP A 145 0.04 -15.52 -10.36
N GLN A 146 0.77 -14.48 -9.97
CA GLN A 146 1.94 -14.63 -9.12
C GLN A 146 1.60 -15.16 -7.72
N ILE A 147 0.50 -14.71 -7.13
CA ILE A 147 -0.01 -15.24 -5.85
C ILE A 147 -0.39 -16.72 -5.99
N MET A 148 -1.06 -17.09 -7.08
CA MET A 148 -1.51 -18.47 -7.33
C MET A 148 -0.33 -19.41 -7.57
N ALA A 149 0.70 -18.97 -8.28
CA ALA A 149 1.93 -19.72 -8.48
C ALA A 149 2.67 -20.02 -7.15
N GLU A 150 2.58 -19.11 -6.15
CA GLU A 150 3.17 -19.35 -4.83
C GLU A 150 2.48 -20.49 -4.06
N ILE A 151 1.21 -20.82 -4.35
CA ILE A 151 0.45 -21.86 -3.63
C ILE A 151 1.00 -23.25 -3.93
N THR A 152 1.31 -23.53 -5.20
CA THR A 152 1.71 -24.85 -5.69
C THR A 152 2.92 -25.44 -4.96
N ASP A 153 3.84 -24.59 -4.50
CA ASP A 153 5.08 -25.00 -3.82
C ASP A 153 5.10 -24.69 -2.31
N SER A 154 3.98 -24.21 -1.74
CA SER A 154 3.93 -23.68 -0.39
C SER A 154 3.46 -24.68 0.67
N PRO A 155 4.11 -24.77 1.85
CA PRO A 155 3.61 -25.56 2.98
C PRO A 155 2.35 -24.91 3.57
N ALA A 156 1.45 -25.71 4.19
CA ALA A 156 0.19 -25.23 4.79
C ALA A 156 0.24 -23.90 5.58
N PRO A 157 1.23 -23.62 6.47
CA PRO A 157 1.30 -22.32 7.16
C PRO A 157 1.61 -21.11 6.27
N ALA A 158 2.11 -21.32 5.04
CA ALA A 158 2.28 -20.27 4.05
C ALA A 158 0.98 -19.98 3.27
N ILE A 159 0.03 -20.92 3.24
CA ILE A 159 -1.28 -20.75 2.58
C ILE A 159 -2.09 -19.61 3.23
N ALA A 160 -2.06 -19.49 4.56
CA ALA A 160 -2.73 -18.38 5.25
C ALA A 160 -2.23 -16.99 4.82
N LYS A 161 -0.92 -16.86 4.55
CA LYS A 161 -0.35 -15.59 4.03
C LYS A 161 -0.75 -15.33 2.58
N ILE A 162 -0.97 -16.39 1.82
CA ILE A 162 -1.44 -16.29 0.43
C ILE A 162 -2.91 -15.86 0.41
N GLU A 163 -3.74 -16.38 1.31
CA GLU A 163 -5.11 -15.90 1.50
C GLU A 163 -5.14 -14.40 1.82
N ASP A 164 -4.26 -13.93 2.71
CA ASP A 164 -4.15 -12.49 3.00
C ASP A 164 -3.85 -11.65 1.75
N LYS A 165 -3.03 -12.17 0.81
CA LYS A 165 -2.74 -11.50 -0.47
C LYS A 165 -3.96 -11.51 -1.39
N LEU A 166 -4.71 -12.61 -1.46
CA LEU A 166 -5.95 -12.68 -2.24
C LEU A 166 -7.02 -11.73 -1.66
N ARG A 167 -7.10 -11.58 -0.34
CA ARG A 167 -7.98 -10.60 0.33
C ARG A 167 -7.58 -9.15 0.04
N GLN A 168 -6.29 -8.89 -0.19
CA GLN A 168 -5.86 -7.57 -0.68
C GLN A 168 -6.38 -7.32 -2.11
N ALA A 169 -6.32 -8.33 -2.99
CA ALA A 169 -6.89 -8.23 -4.34
C ALA A 169 -8.42 -8.01 -4.31
N GLN A 170 -9.15 -8.68 -3.40
CA GLN A 170 -10.57 -8.40 -3.13
C GLN A 170 -10.80 -6.94 -2.72
N THR A 171 -9.99 -6.42 -1.78
CA THR A 171 -10.10 -5.03 -1.33
C THR A 171 -9.90 -4.04 -2.49
N HIS A 172 -9.08 -4.39 -3.48
CA HIS A 172 -8.95 -3.59 -4.71
C HIS A 172 -10.20 -3.67 -5.58
N ALA A 173 -10.78 -4.86 -5.78
CA ALA A 173 -12.03 -5.04 -6.50
C ALA A 173 -13.19 -4.27 -5.82
N ASP A 174 -13.30 -4.31 -4.49
CA ASP A 174 -14.27 -3.53 -3.71
C ASP A 174 -14.16 -2.03 -3.99
N ARG A 175 -12.93 -1.49 -4.03
CA ARG A 175 -12.70 -0.07 -4.33
C ARG A 175 -13.11 0.28 -5.76
N LEU A 176 -12.85 -0.62 -6.72
CA LEU A 176 -13.29 -0.45 -8.10
C LEU A 176 -14.81 -0.43 -8.19
N SER A 177 -15.49 -1.36 -7.49
CA SER A 177 -16.95 -1.38 -7.38
C SER A 177 -17.50 -0.07 -6.82
N GLN A 178 -16.96 0.40 -5.67
CA GLN A 178 -17.34 1.68 -5.05
C GLN A 178 -17.09 2.90 -5.94
N SER A 179 -16.15 2.79 -6.89
CA SER A 179 -15.86 3.83 -7.89
C SER A 179 -16.77 3.78 -9.13
N GLY A 180 -17.67 2.79 -9.22
CA GLY A 180 -18.58 2.57 -10.33
C GLY A 180 -17.99 1.74 -11.48
N ARG A 181 -16.79 1.16 -11.30
CA ARG A 181 -16.13 0.27 -12.28
C ARG A 181 -16.55 -1.18 -12.05
N LEU A 182 -17.86 -1.43 -12.09
CA LEU A 182 -18.46 -2.73 -11.72
C LEU A 182 -17.96 -3.89 -12.60
N SER A 183 -17.78 -3.65 -13.90
CA SER A 183 -17.29 -4.67 -14.84
C SER A 183 -15.88 -5.18 -14.50
N GLU A 184 -15.00 -4.28 -14.07
CA GLU A 184 -13.61 -4.61 -13.72
C GLU A 184 -13.54 -5.29 -12.36
N ALA A 185 -14.31 -4.80 -11.39
CA ALA A 185 -14.45 -5.47 -10.10
C ALA A 185 -14.93 -6.92 -10.30
N ARG A 186 -15.98 -7.12 -11.11
CA ARG A 186 -16.52 -8.46 -11.45
C ARG A 186 -15.44 -9.35 -12.08
N ALA A 187 -14.70 -8.82 -13.05
CA ALA A 187 -13.63 -9.56 -13.72
C ALA A 187 -12.56 -10.05 -12.72
N ILE A 188 -12.20 -9.24 -11.71
CA ILE A 188 -11.26 -9.64 -10.66
C ILE A 188 -11.84 -10.77 -9.81
N TYR A 189 -13.09 -10.66 -9.32
CA TYR A 189 -13.71 -11.74 -8.53
C TYR A 189 -13.82 -13.05 -9.31
N PHE A 190 -14.28 -12.97 -10.57
CA PHE A 190 -14.30 -14.11 -11.48
C PHE A 190 -12.92 -14.74 -11.63
N TYR A 191 -11.89 -13.92 -11.89
CA TYR A 191 -10.53 -14.41 -12.13
C TYR A 191 -9.95 -15.10 -10.90
N ILE A 192 -10.15 -14.53 -9.70
CA ILE A 192 -9.71 -15.17 -8.45
C ILE A 192 -10.43 -16.51 -8.27
N LEU A 193 -11.76 -16.55 -8.40
CA LEU A 193 -12.55 -17.78 -8.27
C LEU A 193 -12.09 -18.86 -9.26
N ASP A 194 -11.95 -18.50 -10.52
CA ASP A 194 -11.55 -19.41 -11.59
C ASP A 194 -10.17 -20.02 -11.33
N ASN A 195 -9.21 -19.21 -10.90
CA ASN A 195 -7.88 -19.68 -10.55
C ASN A 195 -7.88 -20.58 -9.31
N ILE A 196 -8.68 -20.27 -8.29
CA ILE A 196 -8.77 -21.12 -7.08
C ILE A 196 -9.31 -22.49 -7.46
N LEU A 197 -10.43 -22.52 -8.18
CA LEU A 197 -11.05 -23.77 -8.62
C LEU A 197 -10.11 -24.55 -9.56
N GLY A 198 -9.35 -23.86 -10.41
CA GLY A 198 -8.34 -24.48 -11.27
C GLY A 198 -7.19 -25.11 -10.50
N LEU A 199 -6.65 -24.43 -9.49
CA LEU A 199 -5.62 -25.01 -8.63
C LEU A 199 -6.14 -26.22 -7.85
N GLU A 200 -7.37 -26.16 -7.33
CA GLU A 200 -8.00 -27.29 -6.63
C GLU A 200 -8.18 -28.51 -7.56
N GLU A 201 -8.55 -28.26 -8.82
CA GLU A 201 -8.66 -29.29 -9.86
C GLU A 201 -7.30 -29.91 -10.19
N GLU A 202 -6.27 -29.08 -10.42
CA GLU A 202 -4.91 -29.53 -10.75
C GLU A 202 -4.27 -30.35 -9.62
N GLN A 203 -4.51 -29.96 -8.37
CA GLN A 203 -4.00 -30.66 -7.18
C GLN A 203 -4.87 -31.85 -6.77
N GLY A 204 -6.08 -31.97 -7.32
CA GLY A 204 -7.07 -32.98 -6.91
C GLY A 204 -7.48 -32.85 -5.44
N GLN A 205 -7.34 -31.66 -4.86
CA GLN A 205 -7.63 -31.36 -3.47
C GLN A 205 -8.64 -30.21 -3.40
N ILE A 206 -9.80 -30.50 -2.81
CA ILE A 206 -10.83 -29.50 -2.51
C ILE A 206 -10.43 -28.79 -1.21
N ASP A 207 -10.82 -27.52 -1.09
CA ASP A 207 -10.59 -26.67 0.08
C ASP A 207 -9.10 -26.48 0.36
N LEU A 208 -8.35 -26.22 -0.72
CA LEU A 208 -6.94 -25.82 -0.63
C LEU A 208 -6.80 -24.47 0.10
N LEU A 209 -7.77 -23.58 -0.14
CA LEU A 209 -7.98 -22.33 0.56
C LEU A 209 -9.26 -22.42 1.41
N SER A 210 -9.41 -21.49 2.36
CA SER A 210 -10.56 -21.41 3.23
C SER A 210 -11.89 -21.40 2.44
N PRO A 211 -12.85 -22.26 2.79
CA PRO A 211 -14.19 -22.25 2.18
C PRO A 211 -14.88 -20.89 2.31
N GLU A 212 -14.62 -20.18 3.41
CA GLU A 212 -15.14 -18.84 3.65
C GLU A 212 -14.67 -17.85 2.58
N LEU A 213 -13.39 -17.87 2.20
CA LEU A 213 -12.87 -17.01 1.14
C LEU A 213 -13.57 -17.28 -0.20
N LYS A 214 -13.72 -18.57 -0.56
CA LYS A 214 -14.40 -18.97 -1.80
C LYS A 214 -15.86 -18.51 -1.81
N GLN A 215 -16.56 -18.66 -0.70
CA GLN A 215 -17.96 -18.24 -0.57
C GLN A 215 -18.11 -16.72 -0.68
N GLU A 216 -17.26 -15.95 0.01
CA GLU A 216 -17.25 -14.48 -0.07
C GLU A 216 -17.01 -13.99 -1.50
N LEU A 217 -16.00 -14.55 -2.20
CA LEU A 217 -15.72 -14.22 -3.60
C LEU A 217 -16.93 -14.49 -4.51
N TYR A 218 -17.60 -15.63 -4.30
CA TYR A 218 -18.78 -16.03 -5.05
C TYR A 218 -19.96 -15.08 -4.83
N GLU A 219 -20.25 -14.74 -3.58
CA GLU A 219 -21.35 -13.84 -3.23
C GLU A 219 -21.16 -12.45 -3.85
N GLU A 220 -19.95 -11.88 -3.73
CA GLU A 220 -19.62 -10.57 -4.31
C GLU A 220 -19.66 -10.61 -5.85
N TYR A 221 -19.13 -11.66 -6.49
CA TYR A 221 -19.25 -11.85 -7.94
C TYR A 221 -20.71 -11.85 -8.39
N CYS A 222 -21.57 -12.60 -7.69
CA CYS A 222 -23.00 -12.65 -7.99
C CYS A 222 -23.68 -11.30 -7.75
N GLN A 223 -23.35 -10.60 -6.67
CA GLN A 223 -23.90 -9.29 -6.36
C GLN A 223 -23.58 -8.27 -7.45
N LEU A 224 -22.33 -8.22 -7.92
CA LEU A 224 -21.91 -7.29 -8.98
C LEU A 224 -22.64 -7.53 -10.29
N ILE A 225 -22.99 -8.77 -10.62
CA ILE A 225 -23.82 -9.07 -11.80
C ILE A 225 -25.22 -8.47 -11.67
N HIS A 226 -25.81 -8.49 -10.47
CA HIS A 226 -27.12 -7.90 -10.23
C HIS A 226 -27.10 -6.37 -10.21
N GLU A 227 -25.99 -5.77 -9.78
CA GLU A 227 -25.83 -4.32 -9.66
C GLU A 227 -25.42 -3.63 -10.98
N ASP A 228 -24.83 -4.36 -11.92
CA ASP A 228 -24.35 -3.78 -13.18
C ASP A 228 -25.47 -3.63 -14.23
N ASP A 229 -26.00 -2.41 -14.34
CA ASP A 229 -27.01 -2.05 -15.34
C ASP A 229 -26.52 -2.22 -16.80
N ASN A 230 -25.20 -2.21 -17.04
CA ASN A 230 -24.59 -2.33 -18.38
C ASN A 230 -23.93 -3.70 -18.61
N LEU A 231 -24.40 -4.72 -17.90
CA LEU A 231 -23.83 -6.07 -17.93
C LEU A 231 -23.73 -6.63 -19.35
N ASP A 232 -22.51 -7.05 -19.73
CA ASP A 232 -22.31 -7.92 -20.90
C ASP A 232 -22.76 -9.35 -20.55
N ARG A 233 -24.03 -9.64 -20.84
CA ARG A 233 -24.67 -10.93 -20.55
C ARG A 233 -24.00 -12.10 -21.25
N GLN A 234 -23.40 -11.91 -22.43
CA GLN A 234 -22.73 -13.00 -23.14
C GLN A 234 -21.42 -13.37 -22.46
N LEU A 235 -20.64 -12.36 -22.08
CA LEU A 235 -19.40 -12.56 -21.34
C LEU A 235 -19.67 -13.25 -19.99
N VAL A 236 -20.64 -12.76 -19.22
CA VAL A 236 -20.96 -13.36 -17.91
C VAL A 236 -21.49 -14.78 -18.04
N GLN A 237 -22.26 -15.08 -19.08
CA GLN A 237 -22.68 -16.45 -19.36
C GLN A 237 -21.49 -17.38 -19.58
N GLN A 238 -20.46 -16.93 -20.32
CA GLN A 238 -19.22 -17.68 -20.52
C GLN A 238 -18.43 -17.84 -19.22
N GLU A 239 -18.34 -16.78 -18.41
CA GLU A 239 -17.70 -16.81 -17.08
C GLU A 239 -18.36 -17.87 -16.18
N ILE A 240 -19.70 -17.89 -16.09
CA ILE A 240 -20.44 -18.87 -15.29
C ILE A 240 -20.23 -20.29 -15.83
N GLU A 241 -20.34 -20.50 -17.14
CA GLU A 241 -20.12 -21.82 -17.76
C GLU A 241 -18.71 -22.34 -17.48
N GLN A 242 -17.71 -21.46 -17.49
CA GLN A 242 -16.34 -21.80 -17.14
C GLN A 242 -16.22 -22.24 -15.68
N LEU A 243 -16.76 -21.47 -14.73
CA LEU A 243 -16.74 -21.83 -13.32
C LEU A 243 -17.47 -23.17 -13.06
N GLU A 244 -18.65 -23.36 -13.63
CA GLU A 244 -19.45 -24.59 -13.47
C GLU A 244 -18.80 -25.83 -14.12
N SER A 245 -17.99 -25.64 -15.16
CA SER A 245 -17.28 -26.74 -15.81
C SER A 245 -16.19 -27.37 -14.91
N ARG A 246 -15.73 -26.65 -13.89
CA ARG A 246 -14.67 -27.11 -12.98
C ARG A 246 -15.25 -28.06 -11.91
N PRO A 247 -14.70 -29.29 -11.75
CA PRO A 247 -15.19 -30.25 -10.77
C PRO A 247 -15.28 -29.75 -9.31
N PRO A 248 -14.32 -28.94 -8.81
CA PRO A 248 -14.39 -28.37 -7.46
C PRO A 248 -15.56 -27.42 -7.24
N ALA A 249 -16.09 -26.76 -8.28
CA ALA A 249 -17.22 -25.84 -8.16
C ALA A 249 -18.50 -26.59 -7.76
N ALA A 250 -18.76 -27.74 -8.41
CA ALA A 250 -19.89 -28.60 -8.09
C ALA A 250 -19.79 -29.19 -6.67
N GLN A 251 -18.56 -29.44 -6.20
CA GLN A 251 -18.29 -29.99 -4.88
C GLN A 251 -18.37 -28.93 -3.77
N SER A 252 -18.07 -27.67 -4.09
CA SER A 252 -18.12 -26.53 -3.16
C SER A 252 -19.50 -25.88 -3.04
N HIS A 253 -20.54 -26.42 -3.69
CA HIS A 253 -21.93 -25.96 -3.63
C HIS A 253 -22.16 -24.51 -4.13
N LEU A 254 -21.33 -24.02 -5.05
CA LEU A 254 -21.56 -22.74 -5.73
C LEU A 254 -22.75 -22.89 -6.69
N ASP A 255 -23.86 -22.18 -6.44
CA ASP A 255 -25.12 -22.34 -7.18
C ASP A 255 -25.48 -21.11 -8.03
N PHE A 256 -25.05 -21.11 -9.29
CA PHE A 256 -25.30 -20.02 -10.24
C PHE A 256 -26.73 -20.02 -10.83
N THR A 257 -27.67 -20.84 -10.33
CA THR A 257 -29.02 -20.97 -10.92
C THR A 257 -29.78 -19.64 -10.93
N GLU A 258 -29.75 -18.89 -9.82
CA GLU A 258 -30.46 -17.60 -9.72
C GLU A 258 -29.84 -16.55 -10.64
N VAL A 259 -28.51 -16.51 -10.71
CA VAL A 259 -27.76 -15.58 -11.56
C VAL A 259 -28.04 -15.84 -13.04
N LYS A 260 -27.98 -17.10 -13.48
CA LYS A 260 -28.32 -17.51 -14.87
C LYS A 260 -29.75 -17.15 -15.23
N LYS A 261 -30.69 -17.28 -14.27
CA LYS A 261 -32.07 -16.85 -14.46
C LYS A 261 -32.14 -15.33 -14.68
N ALA A 262 -31.48 -14.53 -13.85
CA ALA A 262 -31.44 -13.07 -14.01
C ALA A 262 -30.79 -12.61 -15.35
N ILE A 263 -29.77 -13.34 -15.81
CA ILE A 263 -29.11 -13.06 -17.09
C ILE A 263 -29.99 -13.46 -18.29
N SER A 264 -30.76 -14.54 -18.19
CA SER A 264 -31.64 -15.01 -19.26
C SER A 264 -32.97 -14.24 -19.32
N GLU A 265 -33.48 -13.78 -18.19
CA GLU A 265 -34.74 -13.02 -18.04
C GLU A 265 -34.53 -11.50 -18.12
N GLY A 266 -33.60 -11.02 -18.95
CA GLY A 266 -33.30 -9.57 -19.05
C GLY A 266 -34.55 -8.69 -19.18
N PRO A 267 -34.48 -7.42 -18.76
CA PRO A 267 -35.63 -6.52 -18.80
C PRO A 267 -36.25 -6.45 -20.21
#